data_AF-A0A4Y2JKP5-F1
#
_entry.id   AF-A0A4Y2JKP5-F1
#
_cell.length_a   1.000
_cell.length_b   1.000
_cell.length_c   1.000
_cell.angle_alpha   90.00
_cell.angle_beta   90.00
_cell.angle_gamma   90.00
#
_symmetry.space_group_name_H-M   'P 1'
#
loop_
_entity.id
_entity.type
_entity.pdbx_description
1 polymer ?
#
loop_
_entity_poly.entity_id
_entity_poly.type
_entity_poly.pdbx_seq_one_letter_code
_entity_poly.pdbx_strand_id
1 'polypeptide(L)'
;MATSTQEKAYCVLEYSKTSSLIVVMILFQAQFGKEPPHRHNVIRWTKQFEETGYLCNGVYSRGIIPSRVWKELDYRLDISRITGGTHTEHL
;
A
#
# COMPACT_ATOMS: atom_id res chain seq x y z
N MET A 1 0.24 -13.94 -2.44
CA MET A 1 0.16 -13.12 -1.21
C MET A 1 1.15 -11.95 -1.26
N ALA A 2 0.72 -10.73 -0.92
CA ALA A 2 1.62 -9.57 -0.76
C ALA A 2 2.54 -9.76 0.45
N THR A 3 3.84 -9.84 0.20
CA THR A 3 4.88 -10.07 1.22
C THR A 3 5.68 -8.81 1.52
N SER A 4 5.87 -7.94 0.52
CA SER A 4 6.60 -6.67 0.67
C SER A 4 5.71 -5.55 1.22
N THR A 5 6.34 -4.59 1.90
CA THR A 5 5.70 -3.34 2.32
C THR A 5 5.11 -2.57 1.14
N GLN A 6 5.82 -2.52 0.01
CA GLN A 6 5.34 -1.83 -1.19
C GLN A 6 4.06 -2.46 -1.75
N GLU A 7 4.01 -3.80 -1.75
CA GLU A 7 2.85 -4.56 -2.21
C GLU A 7 1.62 -4.29 -1.35
N LYS A 8 1.80 -4.24 -0.02
CA LYS A 8 0.74 -3.87 0.93
C LYS A 8 0.31 -2.42 0.71
N ALA A 9 1.27 -1.52 0.49
CA ALA A 9 1.01 -0.10 0.32
C ALA A 9 0.26 0.20 -0.98
N TYR A 10 0.61 -0.50 -2.05
CA TYR A 10 -0.13 -0.47 -3.29
C TYR A 10 -1.59 -0.86 -3.08
N CYS A 11 -1.84 -1.96 -2.35
CA CYS A 11 -3.20 -2.39 -2.08
C CYS A 11 -4.01 -1.36 -1.27
N VAL A 12 -3.40 -0.75 -0.26
CA VAL A 12 -4.06 0.27 0.57
C VAL A 12 -4.34 1.54 -0.21
N LEU A 13 -3.41 1.98 -1.06
CA LEU A 13 -3.60 3.15 -1.91
C LEU A 13 -4.72 2.93 -2.92
N GLU A 14 -4.68 1.84 -3.67
CA GLU A 14 -5.71 1.50 -4.67
C GLU A 14 -7.08 1.28 -4.02
N TYR A 15 -7.10 0.71 -2.81
CA TYR A 15 -8.34 0.56 -2.05
C TYR A 15 -8.91 1.91 -1.61
N SER A 16 -8.08 2.86 -1.16
CA SER A 16 -8.55 4.21 -0.80
C SER A 16 -9.17 4.96 -1.99
N LYS A 17 -8.65 4.74 -3.21
CA LYS A 17 -9.12 5.38 -4.44
C LYS A 17 -10.41 4.76 -4.98
N THR A 18 -10.49 3.43 -4.95
CA THR A 18 -11.56 2.69 -5.65
C THR A 18 -12.64 2.17 -4.72
N SER A 19 -12.36 2.07 -3.41
CA SER A 19 -13.21 1.40 -2.41
C SER A 19 -13.64 -0.02 -2.81
N SER A 20 -12.90 -0.68 -3.72
CA SER A 20 -13.28 -1.98 -4.29
C SER A 20 -12.14 -2.99 -4.19
N LEU A 21 -12.34 -4.01 -3.35
CA LEU A 21 -11.38 -5.09 -3.16
C LEU A 21 -11.10 -5.88 -4.44
N ILE A 22 -12.13 -6.09 -5.27
CA ILE A 22 -11.98 -6.84 -6.53
C ILE A 22 -11.05 -6.08 -7.47
N VAL A 23 -11.24 -4.76 -7.59
CA VAL A 23 -10.37 -3.90 -8.42
C VAL A 23 -8.95 -3.93 -7.90
N VAL A 24 -8.75 -3.80 -6.58
CA VAL A 24 -7.42 -3.88 -5.96
C VAL A 24 -6.73 -5.21 -6.24
N MET A 25 -7.44 -6.33 -6.14
CA MET A 25 -6.88 -7.66 -6.41
C MET A 25 -6.46 -7.82 -7.89
N ILE A 26 -7.28 -7.34 -8.82
CA ILE A 26 -6.96 -7.36 -10.27
C ILE A 26 -5.74 -6.49 -10.55
N LEU A 27 -5.73 -5.26 -10.06
CA LEU A 27 -4.62 -4.33 -10.24
C LEU A 27 -3.32 -4.87 -9.61
N PHE A 28 -3.42 -5.47 -8.43
CA PHE A 28 -2.30 -6.11 -7.76
C PHE A 28 -1.73 -7.25 -8.61
N GLN A 29 -2.59 -8.12 -9.13
CA GLN A 29 -2.16 -9.24 -9.97
C GLN A 29 -1.56 -8.75 -11.29
N ALA A 30 -2.12 -7.70 -11.90
CA ALA A 30 -1.58 -7.08 -13.11
C ALA A 30 -0.21 -6.44 -12.87
N GLN A 31 -0.01 -5.78 -11.72
CA GLN A 31 1.22 -5.07 -11.39
C GLN A 31 2.35 -6.01 -10.96
N PHE A 32 2.04 -7.03 -10.15
CA PHE A 32 3.06 -7.87 -9.51
C PHE A 32 3.11 -9.31 -10.03
N GLY A 33 2.12 -9.75 -10.82
CA GLY A 33 2.04 -11.13 -11.32
C GLY A 33 1.86 -12.19 -10.21
N LYS A 34 1.47 -11.76 -9.01
CA LYS A 34 1.36 -12.61 -7.81
C LYS A 34 -0.09 -12.90 -7.45
N GLU A 35 -0.28 -13.97 -6.70
CA GLU A 35 -1.58 -14.26 -6.08
C GLU A 35 -2.08 -13.05 -5.27
N PRO A 36 -3.34 -12.61 -5.51
CA PRO A 36 -3.92 -11.46 -4.84
C PRO A 36 -4.00 -11.66 -3.31
N PRO A 37 -3.85 -10.58 -2.53
CA PRO A 37 -4.00 -10.67 -1.08
C PRO A 37 -5.45 -10.96 -0.69
N HIS A 38 -5.64 -11.70 0.40
CA HIS A 38 -6.97 -11.97 0.94
C HIS A 38 -7.67 -10.68 1.42
N ARG A 39 -9.00 -10.60 1.25
CA ARG A 39 -9.82 -9.43 1.62
C ARG A 39 -9.56 -8.90 3.04
N HIS A 40 -9.48 -9.80 4.02
CA HIS A 40 -9.25 -9.42 5.42
C HIS A 40 -7.89 -8.76 5.63
N ASN A 41 -6.89 -9.11 4.83
CA ASN A 41 -5.57 -8.49 4.91
C ASN A 41 -5.60 -7.06 4.38
N VAL A 42 -6.24 -6.83 3.24
CA VAL A 42 -6.37 -5.47 2.64
C VAL A 42 -7.11 -4.53 3.57
N ILE A 43 -8.24 -4.96 4.14
CA ILE A 43 -8.99 -4.16 5.12
C ILE A 43 -8.14 -3.89 6.37
N ARG A 44 -7.46 -4.91 6.89
CA ARG A 44 -6.58 -4.76 8.06
C ARG A 44 -5.45 -3.77 7.81
N TRP A 45 -4.78 -3.85 6.66
CA TRP A 45 -3.69 -2.94 6.30
C TRP A 45 -4.20 -1.52 6.08
N THR A 46 -5.38 -1.35 5.49
CA THR A 46 -5.99 -0.04 5.31
C THR A 46 -6.27 0.60 6.66
N LYS A 47 -6.93 -0.14 7.56
CA LYS A 47 -7.21 0.34 8.91
C LYS A 47 -5.93 0.64 9.69
N GLN A 48 -4.94 -0.26 9.61
CA GLN A 48 -3.65 -0.08 10.25
C GLN A 48 -2.94 1.16 9.72
N PHE A 49 -3.01 1.40 8.41
CA PHE A 49 -2.49 2.61 7.81
C PHE A 49 -3.24 3.80 8.35
N GLU A 50 -4.58 3.88 8.22
CA GLU A 50 -5.46 4.94 8.74
C GLU A 50 -5.18 5.32 10.22
N GLU A 51 -4.93 4.32 11.06
CA GLU A 51 -4.69 4.51 12.50
C GLU A 51 -3.26 4.95 12.83
N THR A 52 -2.26 4.53 12.03
CA THR A 52 -0.83 4.65 12.43
C THR A 52 0.04 5.43 11.45
N GLY A 53 -0.35 5.53 10.18
CA GLY A 53 0.49 6.04 9.09
C GLY A 53 1.48 5.02 8.52
N TYR A 54 1.49 3.77 8.99
CA TYR A 54 2.51 2.78 8.63
C TYR A 54 1.92 1.40 8.30
N LEU A 55 2.64 0.68 7.43
CA LEU A 55 2.30 -0.69 6.99
C LEU A 55 3.27 -1.76 7.52
N CYS A 56 4.30 -1.33 8.26
CA CYS A 56 5.31 -2.17 8.92
C CYS A 56 5.26 -1.98 10.44
N ASN A 57 5.69 -3.00 11.19
CA ASN A 57 5.89 -2.89 12.64
C ASN A 57 7.13 -2.00 12.92
N GLY A 58 6.90 -0.77 13.36
CA GLY A 58 7.95 0.15 13.78
C GLY A 58 7.37 1.34 14.55
N VAL A 59 7.51 1.28 15.88
CA VAL A 59 7.27 2.25 16.97
C VAL A 59 6.66 3.65 16.67
N TYR A 60 5.50 3.85 17.31
CA TYR A 60 4.72 5.03 17.75
C TYR A 60 5.05 6.46 17.28
N SER A 61 4.03 7.12 16.74
CA SER A 61 3.41 8.30 17.37
C SER A 61 1.94 8.41 16.96
N ARG A 62 1.06 8.46 17.95
CA ARG A 62 -0.39 8.46 17.81
C ARG A 62 -0.85 9.83 17.27
N GLY A 63 -1.55 9.84 16.14
CA GLY A 63 -2.35 10.99 15.72
C GLY A 63 -2.23 11.33 14.24
N ILE A 64 -3.37 11.26 13.56
CA ILE A 64 -3.71 11.88 12.27
C ILE A 64 -2.65 11.71 11.19
N ILE A 65 -2.89 10.79 10.24
CA ILE A 65 -2.11 10.76 9.01
C ILE A 65 -2.29 12.09 8.28
N PRO A 66 -1.25 12.92 8.12
CA PRO A 66 -1.35 14.13 7.32
C PRO A 66 -1.58 13.73 5.86
N SER A 67 -2.36 14.51 5.11
CA SER A 67 -2.54 14.32 3.65
C SER A 67 -1.21 14.20 2.88
N ARG A 68 -0.11 14.70 3.45
CA ARG A 68 1.27 14.55 2.97
C ARG A 68 1.73 13.09 2.90
N VAL A 69 1.36 12.23 3.84
CA VAL A 69 1.79 10.82 3.87
C VAL A 69 1.10 10.03 2.76
N TRP A 70 -0.17 10.32 2.45
CA TRP A 70 -0.85 9.76 1.28
C TRP A 70 -0.21 10.21 -0.04
N LYS A 71 0.18 11.49 -0.13
CA LYS A 71 0.89 12.03 -1.30
C LYS A 71 2.29 11.42 -1.46
N GLU A 72 3.00 11.22 -0.36
CA GLU A 72 4.32 10.58 -0.37
C GLU A 72 4.22 9.11 -0.73
N LEU A 73 3.20 8.41 -0.24
CA LEU A 73 2.93 7.03 -0.63
C LEU A 73 2.58 6.92 -2.12
N ASP A 74 1.72 7.80 -2.62
CA ASP A 74 1.36 7.87 -4.04
C ASP A 74 2.59 8.17 -4.91
N TYR A 75 3.43 9.13 -4.52
CA TYR A 75 4.68 9.44 -5.21
C TYR A 75 5.63 8.23 -5.25
N ARG A 76 5.86 7.56 -4.11
CA ARG A 76 6.74 6.38 -4.04
C ARG A 76 6.23 5.23 -4.90
N LEU A 77 4.91 5.01 -4.92
CA LEU A 77 4.29 3.97 -5.74
C LEU A 77 4.27 4.33 -7.23
N ASP A 78 4.11 5.60 -7.57
CA ASP A 78 4.19 6.07 -8.96
C ASP A 78 5.61 5.91 -9.52
N ILE A 79 6.64 6.29 -8.75
CA ILE A 79 8.04 6.01 -9.10
C ILE A 79 8.25 4.51 -9.25
N SER A 80 7.77 3.69 -8.32
CA SER A 80 7.88 2.23 -8.41
C SER A 80 7.17 1.66 -9.65
N ARG A 81 6.05 2.26 -10.08
CA ARG A 81 5.30 1.85 -11.27
C ARG A 81 6.04 2.22 -12.55
N ILE A 82 6.61 3.43 -12.61
CA ILE A 82 7.38 3.93 -13.76
C ILE A 82 8.71 3.18 -13.91
N THR A 83 9.39 2.90 -12.80
CA THR A 83 10.73 2.28 -12.78
C THR A 83 10.69 0.76 -12.74
N GLY A 84 9.51 0.13 -12.79
CA GLY A 84 9.35 -1.31 -12.70
C GLY A 84 9.86 -1.91 -11.38
N GLY A 85 9.89 -1.13 -10.29
CA GLY A 85 10.35 -1.57 -8.96
C GLY A 85 11.87 -1.57 -8.77
N THR A 86 12.65 -0.94 -9.65
CA THR A 86 14.12 -0.92 -9.55
C THR A 86 14.69 0.12 -8.57
N HIS A 87 13.86 1.05 -8.06
CA HIS A 87 14.31 2.07 -7.11
C HIS A 87 13.51 2.01 -5.79
N THR A 88 13.87 1.08 -4.92
CA THR A 88 13.52 1.16 -3.49
C THR A 88 14.65 1.86 -2.74
N GLU A 89 14.47 3.14 -2.45
CA GLU A 89 15.31 3.83 -1.47
C GLU A 89 15.08 3.17 -0.10
N HIS A 90 16.16 2.59 0.42
CA HIS A 90 16.24 1.92 1.71
C HIS A 90 16.35 3.00 2.81
N LEU A 91 15.32 3.11 3.65
CA LEU A 91 15.37 3.77 4.96
C LEU A 91 14.49 2.98 5.94
#